data_AF-A0A497JG36-F1
#
_entry.id   AF-A0A497JG36-F1
#
_cell.length_a   1.000
_cell.length_b   1.000
_cell.length_c   1.000
_cell.angle_alpha   90.00
_cell.angle_beta   90.00
_cell.angle_gamma   90.00
#
_symmetry.space_group_name_H-M   'P 1'
#
loop_
_entity.id
_entity.type
_entity.pdbx_description
1 polymer ?
#
loop_
_entity_poly.entity_id
_entity_poly.type
_entity_poly.pdbx_seq_one_letter_code
_entity_poly.pdbx_strand_id
1 'polypeptide(L)'
;MISFVYTLDLGLEDISEEITSALRLKRDYIVVDCHSSTSPMGDISPRPENDVGNEIIRCLSKLKTCNSFQEKGSIRVGRASLPRIKGEVGSSGVWSLELKIADKSLPIVLFDANNMLLEVRKKLGEKYLIATTDTHEVAGRITGKGYTPLGSRLSFEILENAIKEASSNALEFEQVEFRFSTATVNLKVIGEKTINYFKTFTGKGLRYSTFIFLYLLTSPLLLLA
;
A
#
# COMPACT_ATOMS: atom_id res chain seq x y z
N MET A 1 13.78 -15.34 -3.88
CA MET A 1 13.77 -14.05 -4.61
C MET A 1 12.74 -13.14 -3.97
N ILE A 2 13.12 -11.92 -3.61
CA ILE A 2 12.20 -10.89 -3.11
C ILE A 2 12.04 -9.85 -4.22
N SER A 3 10.82 -9.50 -4.58
CA SER A 3 10.53 -8.56 -5.66
C SER A 3 9.57 -7.49 -5.18
N PHE A 4 10.05 -6.25 -5.14
CA PHE A 4 9.26 -5.08 -4.79
C PHE A 4 8.52 -4.58 -6.02
N VAL A 5 7.19 -4.46 -5.92
CA VAL A 5 6.34 -4.01 -7.02
C VAL A 5 5.83 -2.62 -6.70
N TYR A 6 6.12 -1.69 -7.60
CA TYR A 6 5.65 -0.32 -7.54
C TYR A 6 5.51 0.24 -8.96
N THR A 7 4.82 1.36 -9.07
CA THR A 7 4.78 2.16 -10.30
C THR A 7 5.20 3.60 -10.00
N LEU A 8 5.70 4.27 -11.03
CA LEU A 8 5.90 5.72 -11.01
C LEU A 8 4.84 6.42 -11.86
N ASP A 9 4.10 5.74 -12.72
CA ASP A 9 3.28 6.39 -13.75
C ASP A 9 1.79 6.43 -13.44
N LEU A 10 1.32 5.56 -12.55
CA LEU A 10 -0.10 5.33 -12.28
C LEU A 10 -0.37 5.30 -10.78
N GLY A 11 -1.62 5.56 -10.39
CA GLY A 11 -2.12 5.19 -9.07
C GLY A 11 -2.33 3.68 -9.02
N LEU A 12 -1.89 3.03 -7.95
CA LEU A 12 -1.92 1.58 -7.80
C LEU A 12 -2.54 1.23 -6.44
N GLU A 13 -3.65 0.50 -6.49
CA GLU A 13 -4.22 -0.18 -5.33
C GLU A 13 -3.46 -1.50 -5.07
N ASP A 14 -3.88 -2.20 -4.03
CA ASP A 14 -3.37 -3.53 -3.67
C ASP A 14 -3.28 -4.49 -4.87
N ILE A 15 -2.13 -5.15 -4.97
CA ILE A 15 -1.87 -6.24 -5.91
C ILE A 15 -2.73 -7.44 -5.50
N SER A 16 -3.60 -7.90 -6.41
CA SER A 16 -4.43 -9.08 -6.16
C SER A 16 -3.59 -10.33 -5.88
N GLU A 17 -3.99 -11.13 -4.89
CA GLU A 17 -3.41 -12.45 -4.60
C GLU A 17 -3.46 -13.40 -5.81
N GLU A 18 -4.38 -13.15 -6.75
CA GLU A 18 -4.51 -13.89 -8.00
C GLU A 18 -3.27 -13.72 -8.89
N ILE A 19 -2.59 -12.56 -8.84
CA ILE A 19 -1.33 -12.34 -9.57
C ILE A 19 -0.24 -13.27 -9.03
N THR A 20 -0.10 -13.34 -7.71
CA THR A 20 0.85 -14.23 -7.02
C THR A 20 0.53 -15.69 -7.34
N SER A 21 -0.75 -16.04 -7.41
CA SER A 21 -1.23 -17.38 -7.77
C SER A 21 -0.95 -17.72 -9.25
N ALA A 22 -1.21 -16.77 -10.16
CA ALA A 22 -1.04 -16.94 -11.61
C ALA A 22 0.43 -17.16 -12.00
N LEU A 23 1.36 -16.56 -11.28
CA LEU A 23 2.80 -16.71 -11.50
C LEU A 23 3.33 -18.14 -11.22
N ARG A 24 2.49 -19.04 -10.68
CA ARG A 24 2.87 -20.40 -10.24
C ARG A 24 4.20 -20.37 -9.48
N LEU A 25 4.36 -19.37 -8.62
CA LEU A 25 5.59 -19.19 -7.87
C LEU A 25 5.79 -20.41 -6.98
N LYS A 26 6.96 -21.05 -7.09
CA LYS A 26 7.40 -21.98 -6.05
C LYS A 26 7.58 -21.19 -4.74
N ARG A 27 7.63 -21.89 -3.60
CA ARG A 27 7.75 -21.31 -2.24
C ARG A 27 8.91 -20.32 -2.01
N ASP A 28 9.76 -20.09 -3.00
CA ASP A 28 10.99 -19.31 -2.91
C ASP A 28 10.85 -17.88 -3.44
N TYR A 29 9.65 -17.41 -3.77
CA TYR A 29 9.40 -16.05 -4.27
C TYR A 29 8.48 -15.27 -3.34
N ILE A 30 8.91 -14.06 -2.98
CA ILE A 30 8.14 -13.10 -2.19
C ILE A 30 7.90 -11.89 -3.08
N VAL A 31 6.63 -11.60 -3.34
CA VAL A 31 6.22 -10.34 -3.98
C VAL A 31 5.86 -9.38 -2.86
N VAL A 32 6.50 -8.22 -2.84
CA VAL A 32 6.22 -7.16 -1.88
C VAL A 32 5.44 -6.09 -2.62
N ASP A 33 4.18 -5.92 -2.21
CA ASP A 33 3.41 -4.75 -2.59
C ASP A 33 3.94 -3.54 -1.83
N CYS A 34 4.45 -2.55 -2.56
CA CYS A 34 4.96 -1.34 -1.94
C CYS A 34 3.85 -0.35 -1.56
N HIS A 35 2.59 -0.59 -1.94
CA HIS A 35 1.48 0.31 -1.64
C HIS A 35 1.82 1.75 -2.06
N SER A 36 2.17 1.89 -3.34
CA SER A 36 3.22 2.82 -3.76
C SER A 36 2.72 4.21 -4.15
N SER A 37 1.53 4.32 -4.76
CA SER A 37 1.00 5.61 -5.19
C SER A 37 -0.52 5.64 -5.30
N THR A 38 -1.08 6.82 -5.11
CA THR A 38 -2.48 7.14 -5.41
C THR A 38 -2.57 8.35 -6.34
N SER A 39 -3.56 8.32 -7.22
CA SER A 39 -3.83 9.31 -8.26
C SER A 39 -5.20 9.94 -8.07
N PRO A 40 -5.34 11.26 -8.26
CA PRO A 40 -6.65 11.92 -8.27
C PRO A 40 -7.62 11.38 -9.34
N MET A 41 -7.10 10.75 -10.40
CA MET A 41 -7.92 10.16 -11.46
C MET A 41 -8.43 8.74 -11.11
N GLY A 42 -8.12 8.25 -9.92
CA GLY A 42 -8.41 6.90 -9.47
C GLY A 42 -7.21 5.97 -9.62
N ASP A 43 -7.26 4.90 -8.85
CA ASP A 43 -6.19 3.93 -8.72
C ASP A 43 -6.59 2.61 -9.38
N ILE A 44 -5.61 1.93 -9.97
CA ILE A 44 -5.82 0.65 -10.65
C ILE A 44 -5.51 -0.46 -9.67
N SER A 45 -6.47 -1.35 -9.43
CA SER A 45 -6.23 -2.62 -8.73
C SER A 45 -5.67 -3.65 -9.71
N PRO A 46 -4.40 -4.06 -9.57
CA PRO A 46 -3.79 -5.01 -10.49
C PRO A 46 -4.42 -6.39 -10.36
N ARG A 47 -4.83 -6.97 -11.49
CA ARG A 47 -5.39 -8.33 -11.57
C ARG A 47 -4.93 -9.02 -12.85
N PRO A 48 -4.87 -10.37 -12.90
CA PRO A 48 -4.42 -11.08 -14.09
C PRO A 48 -5.19 -10.72 -15.37
N GLU A 49 -6.43 -10.26 -15.26
CA GLU A 49 -7.28 -9.93 -16.41
C GLU A 49 -7.00 -8.54 -17.00
N ASN A 50 -6.31 -7.64 -16.28
CA ASN A 50 -6.05 -6.28 -16.73
C ASN A 50 -4.59 -6.06 -17.16
N ASP A 51 -4.36 -5.01 -17.94
CA ASP A 51 -3.05 -4.74 -18.55
C ASP A 51 -1.94 -4.56 -17.51
N VAL A 52 -2.24 -3.88 -16.40
CA VAL A 52 -1.27 -3.63 -15.32
C VAL A 52 -0.88 -4.94 -14.63
N GLY A 53 -1.85 -5.79 -14.28
CA GLY A 53 -1.55 -7.09 -13.67
C GLY A 53 -0.82 -8.03 -14.63
N ASN A 54 -1.20 -8.05 -15.91
CA ASN A 54 -0.47 -8.79 -16.94
C ASN A 54 0.98 -8.33 -17.08
N GLU A 55 1.23 -7.02 -17.02
CA GLU A 55 2.58 -6.47 -17.10
C GLU A 55 3.40 -6.82 -15.85
N ILE A 56 2.81 -6.78 -14.66
CA ILE A 56 3.45 -7.26 -13.41
C ILE A 56 3.83 -8.74 -13.55
N ILE A 57 2.92 -9.59 -14.02
CA ILE A 57 3.17 -11.02 -14.23
C ILE A 57 4.32 -11.21 -15.22
N ARG A 58 4.33 -10.44 -16.32
CA ARG A 58 5.37 -10.49 -17.35
C ARG A 58 6.74 -10.09 -16.79
N CYS A 59 6.81 -8.99 -16.03
CA CYS A 59 8.04 -8.51 -15.40
C CYS A 59 8.59 -9.51 -14.39
N LEU A 60 7.76 -10.03 -13.50
CA LEU A 60 8.16 -11.02 -12.50
C LEU A 60 8.61 -12.34 -13.16
N SER A 61 7.95 -12.76 -14.24
CA SER A 61 8.34 -13.95 -15.02
C SER A 61 9.70 -13.77 -15.71
N LYS A 62 10.00 -12.57 -16.23
CA LYS A 62 11.32 -12.25 -16.80
C LYS A 62 12.41 -12.29 -15.73
N LEU A 63 12.17 -11.69 -14.56
CA LEU A 63 13.12 -11.70 -13.44
C LEU A 63 13.47 -13.14 -13.00
N LYS A 64 12.49 -14.05 -13.00
CA LYS A 64 12.70 -15.48 -12.73
C LYS A 64 13.73 -16.13 -13.66
N THR A 65 13.77 -15.72 -14.92
CA THR A 65 14.64 -16.29 -15.95
C THR A 65 15.94 -15.50 -16.16
N CYS A 66 16.04 -14.30 -15.60
CA CYS A 66 17.25 -13.48 -15.67
C CYS A 66 18.35 -14.06 -14.78
N ASN A 67 19.29 -14.78 -15.38
CA ASN A 67 20.54 -15.21 -14.73
C ASN A 67 21.64 -14.12 -14.74
N SER A 68 21.36 -12.96 -15.33
CA SER A 68 22.37 -11.96 -15.71
C SER A 68 22.90 -11.08 -14.56
N PHE A 69 22.29 -11.12 -13.37
CA PHE A 69 22.76 -10.38 -12.20
C PHE A 69 22.64 -11.23 -10.94
N GLN A 70 23.55 -12.18 -10.78
CA GLN A 70 23.77 -12.89 -9.52
C GLN A 70 25.05 -12.38 -8.87
N GLU A 71 25.02 -11.18 -8.30
CA GLU A 71 26.04 -10.82 -7.32
C GLU A 71 25.82 -11.69 -6.09
N LYS A 72 26.70 -12.66 -5.93
CA LYS A 72 26.76 -13.52 -4.75
C LYS A 72 27.70 -12.84 -3.75
N GLY A 73 27.20 -12.58 -2.56
CA GLY A 73 27.96 -11.95 -1.49
C GLY A 73 27.24 -12.10 -0.16
N SER A 74 27.93 -11.74 0.93
CA SER A 74 27.29 -11.59 2.23
C SER A 74 26.28 -10.45 2.17
N ILE A 75 25.10 -10.68 2.73
CA ILE A 75 24.09 -9.65 2.92
C ILE A 75 24.40 -8.98 4.26
N ARG A 76 24.56 -7.66 4.23
CA ARG A 76 24.59 -6.84 5.43
C ARG A 76 23.35 -5.96 5.44
N VAL A 77 22.83 -5.74 6.64
CA VAL A 77 21.62 -4.96 6.84
C VAL A 77 21.90 -3.91 7.88
N GLY A 78 21.54 -2.67 7.57
CA GLY A 78 21.43 -1.61 8.54
C GLY A 78 19.98 -1.14 8.61
N ARG A 79 19.56 -0.65 9.77
CA ARG A 79 18.18 -0.26 10.02
C ARG A 79 18.12 0.95 10.93
N ALA A 80 17.29 1.91 10.57
CA ALA A 80 16.95 3.03 11.43
C ALA A 80 15.49 3.39 11.29
N SER A 81 14.99 4.13 12.29
CA SER A 81 13.65 4.68 12.28
C SER A 81 13.68 6.13 12.74
N LEU A 82 12.86 6.95 12.10
CA LEU A 82 12.53 8.30 12.54
C LEU A 82 11.13 8.30 13.17
N PRO A 83 10.88 9.18 14.14
CA PRO A 83 9.57 9.27 14.76
C PRO A 83 8.52 9.77 13.78
N ARG A 84 7.28 9.76 14.25
CA ARG A 84 6.12 10.34 13.59
C ARG A 84 6.36 11.75 13.03
N ILE A 85 5.94 11.98 11.79
CA ILE A 85 5.80 13.31 11.19
C ILE A 85 4.33 13.74 11.24
N LYS A 86 4.04 14.80 12.00
CA LYS A 86 2.68 15.27 12.25
C LYS A 86 1.95 15.57 10.94
N GLY A 87 0.77 14.97 10.79
CA GLY A 87 -0.15 15.26 9.68
C GLY A 87 -0.42 14.06 8.79
N GLU A 88 0.63 13.33 8.42
CA GLU A 88 0.55 12.28 7.37
C GLU A 88 1.34 11.01 7.67
N VAL A 89 2.26 11.04 8.62
CA VAL A 89 2.96 9.83 9.09
C VAL A 89 2.39 9.44 10.47
N GLY A 90 2.14 8.15 10.64
CA GLY A 90 1.61 7.50 11.83
C GLY A 90 2.66 7.33 12.92
N SER A 91 2.26 6.65 13.99
CA SER A 91 3.07 6.45 15.19
C SER A 91 4.29 5.56 14.95
N SER A 92 4.25 4.68 13.94
CA SER A 92 5.39 3.84 13.57
C SER A 92 6.47 4.60 12.79
N GLY A 93 6.18 5.83 12.35
CA GLY A 93 7.17 6.75 11.80
C GLY A 93 7.69 6.38 10.41
N VAL A 94 8.96 6.67 10.16
CA VAL A 94 9.64 6.39 8.89
C VAL A 94 10.77 5.41 9.16
N TRP A 95 10.81 4.28 8.46
CA TRP A 95 11.86 3.28 8.59
C TRP A 95 12.75 3.29 7.35
N SER A 96 14.06 3.18 7.54
CA SER A 96 14.98 2.79 6.46
C SER A 96 15.60 1.43 6.78
N LEU A 97 15.63 0.58 5.76
CA LEU A 97 16.34 -0.68 5.72
C LEU A 97 17.38 -0.60 4.60
N GLU A 98 18.65 -0.50 4.97
CA GLU A 98 19.76 -0.50 4.03
C GLU A 98 20.20 -1.93 3.77
N LEU A 99 19.95 -2.43 2.56
CA LEU A 99 20.44 -3.73 2.12
C LEU A 99 21.75 -3.55 1.38
N LYS A 100 22.84 -4.08 1.92
CA LYS A 100 24.14 -4.12 1.25
C LYS A 100 24.44 -5.53 0.76
N ILE A 101 24.54 -5.69 -0.56
CA ILE A 101 24.92 -6.93 -1.23
C ILE A 101 26.23 -6.66 -1.98
N ALA A 102 27.31 -7.32 -1.57
CA ALA A 102 28.66 -6.99 -2.01
C ALA A 102 28.96 -5.48 -1.83
N ASP A 103 29.17 -4.73 -2.92
CA ASP A 103 29.46 -3.29 -2.91
C ASP A 103 28.26 -2.40 -3.24
N LYS A 104 27.08 -2.98 -3.49
CA LYS A 104 25.85 -2.23 -3.78
C LYS A 104 25.01 -2.06 -2.52
N SER A 105 24.52 -0.84 -2.30
CA SER A 105 23.52 -0.53 -1.28
C SER A 105 22.17 -0.27 -1.94
N LEU A 106 21.11 -0.77 -1.33
CA LEU A 106 19.73 -0.51 -1.70
C LEU A 106 18.98 0.02 -0.46
N PRO A 107 18.70 1.33 -0.39
CA PRO A 107 17.85 1.90 0.64
C PRO A 107 16.40 1.53 0.37
N ILE A 108 15.74 0.88 1.34
CA ILE A 108 14.30 0.63 1.32
C ILE A 108 13.68 1.48 2.41
N VAL A 109 12.87 2.46 2.02
CA VAL A 109 12.23 3.37 2.97
C VAL A 109 10.74 3.05 3.08
N LEU A 110 10.28 2.81 4.30
CA LEU A 110 8.89 2.53 4.61
C LEU A 110 8.32 3.69 5.43
N PHE A 111 7.24 4.30 4.93
CA PHE A 111 6.47 5.27 5.68
C PHE A 111 5.27 4.60 6.33
N ASP A 112 5.05 4.86 7.61
CA ASP A 112 3.78 4.56 8.25
C ASP A 112 2.71 5.55 7.80
N ALA A 113 2.20 5.38 6.59
CA ALA A 113 1.30 6.33 5.95
C ALA A 113 0.39 5.59 4.96
N ASN A 114 -0.64 6.29 4.49
CA ASN A 114 -1.41 5.87 3.32
C ASN A 114 -0.56 6.10 2.02
N ASN A 115 -1.07 5.68 0.87
CA ASN A 115 -0.38 5.78 -0.43
C ASN A 115 0.15 7.19 -0.66
N MET A 116 1.29 7.26 -1.35
CA MET A 116 1.90 8.54 -1.69
C MET A 116 1.18 9.18 -2.90
N LEU A 117 1.03 10.50 -2.91
CA LEU A 117 0.58 11.19 -4.12
C LEU A 117 1.49 10.86 -5.30
N LEU A 118 0.91 10.50 -6.44
CA LEU A 118 1.65 10.06 -7.62
C LEU A 118 2.75 11.07 -8.06
N GLU A 119 2.48 12.37 -7.98
CA GLU A 119 3.46 13.40 -8.32
C GLU A 119 4.68 13.43 -7.38
N VAL A 120 4.47 13.13 -6.10
CA VAL A 120 5.53 13.03 -5.10
C VAL A 120 6.28 11.71 -5.30
N ARG A 121 5.54 10.62 -5.56
CA ARG A 121 6.10 9.30 -5.85
C ARG A 121 7.02 9.34 -7.08
N LYS A 122 6.63 10.03 -8.15
CA LYS A 122 7.46 10.23 -9.35
C LYS A 122 8.81 10.86 -9.00
N LYS A 123 8.79 11.96 -8.25
CA LYS A 123 10.02 12.70 -7.91
C LYS A 123 10.95 11.94 -6.97
N LEU A 124 10.42 11.23 -5.98
CA LEU A 124 11.22 10.48 -5.01
C LEU A 124 11.63 9.09 -5.53
N GLY A 125 10.76 8.45 -6.32
CA GLY A 125 10.89 7.05 -6.69
C GLY A 125 11.93 6.73 -7.75
N GLU A 126 12.43 7.74 -8.47
CA GLU A 126 13.62 7.60 -9.31
C GLU A 126 14.89 7.34 -8.48
N LYS A 127 14.93 7.82 -7.24
CA LYS A 127 16.11 7.74 -6.35
C LYS A 127 15.97 6.69 -5.26
N TYR A 128 14.75 6.41 -4.83
CA TYR A 128 14.49 5.62 -3.62
C TYR A 128 13.42 4.55 -3.86
N LEU A 129 13.67 3.35 -3.33
CA LEU A 129 12.64 2.34 -3.17
C LEU A 129 11.81 2.70 -1.94
N ILE A 130 10.58 3.14 -2.17
CA ILE A 130 9.67 3.62 -1.13
C ILE A 130 8.45 2.73 -1.08
N ALA A 131 8.03 2.39 0.13
CA ALA A 131 6.78 1.72 0.42
C ALA A 131 5.98 2.49 1.49
N THR A 132 4.66 2.25 1.53
CA THR A 132 3.79 2.72 2.61
C THR A 132 3.07 1.53 3.26
N THR A 133 2.64 1.66 4.52
CA THR A 133 2.02 0.56 5.28
C THR A 133 0.50 0.54 5.23
N ASP A 134 -0.11 1.70 4.95
CA ASP A 134 -1.52 2.01 5.12
C ASP A 134 -2.15 1.42 6.40
N THR A 135 -1.56 1.71 7.56
CA THR A 135 -2.13 1.34 8.87
C THR A 135 -3.45 2.04 9.18
N HIS A 136 -3.89 2.98 8.34
CA HIS A 136 -5.04 3.86 8.55
C HIS A 136 -5.03 4.69 9.86
N GLU A 137 -3.94 4.73 10.64
CA GLU A 137 -3.86 5.53 11.88
C GLU A 137 -4.07 7.03 11.61
N VAL A 138 -3.59 7.50 10.46
CA VAL A 138 -3.72 8.88 10.00
C VAL A 138 -4.90 9.10 9.06
N ALA A 139 -5.59 8.03 8.63
CA ALA A 139 -6.77 8.09 7.78
C ALA A 139 -7.98 8.66 8.54
N GLY A 140 -8.95 9.24 7.81
CA GLY A 140 -10.21 9.72 8.41
C GLY A 140 -10.11 10.93 9.35
N ARG A 141 -8.95 11.58 9.52
CA ARG A 141 -8.80 12.80 10.35
C ARG A 141 -9.52 14.04 9.77
N ILE A 142 -10.02 13.96 8.54
CA ILE A 142 -10.74 15.03 7.85
C ILE A 142 -12.14 14.54 7.51
N THR A 143 -13.16 15.20 8.06
CA THR A 143 -14.57 14.97 7.70
C THR A 143 -14.75 15.16 6.19
N GLY A 144 -15.29 14.16 5.50
CA GLY A 144 -15.58 14.23 4.06
C GLY A 144 -14.45 13.79 3.12
N LYS A 145 -13.26 13.44 3.64
CA LYS A 145 -12.21 12.75 2.87
C LYS A 145 -11.91 11.40 3.50
N GLY A 146 -12.09 10.32 2.75
CA GLY A 146 -11.85 8.95 3.24
C GLY A 146 -10.38 8.70 3.59
N TYR A 147 -9.45 9.30 2.86
CA TYR A 147 -8.02 9.05 2.97
C TYR A 147 -7.21 10.35 2.84
N THR A 148 -6.03 10.40 3.47
CA THR A 148 -5.05 11.50 3.32
C THR A 148 -3.74 10.90 2.80
N PRO A 149 -3.51 10.95 1.48
CA PRO A 149 -2.29 10.44 0.87
C PRO A 149 -1.03 11.11 1.40
N LEU A 150 0.07 10.37 1.48
CA LEU A 150 1.36 10.93 1.86
C LEU A 150 1.82 11.96 0.81
N GLY A 151 2.21 13.15 1.26
CA GLY A 151 2.60 14.27 0.41
C GLY A 151 1.46 15.25 0.10
N SER A 152 0.27 15.07 0.69
CA SER A 152 -0.84 16.03 0.52
C SER A 152 -0.62 17.32 1.31
N ARG A 153 0.18 17.27 2.38
CA ARG A 153 0.48 18.36 3.30
C ARG A 153 1.96 18.49 3.56
N LEU A 154 2.67 17.36 3.63
CA LEU A 154 4.12 17.37 3.74
C LEU A 154 4.71 17.73 2.39
N SER A 155 5.62 18.71 2.37
CA SER A 155 6.29 19.08 1.14
C SER A 155 7.26 17.99 0.71
N PHE A 156 7.60 17.99 -0.58
CA PHE A 156 8.59 17.08 -1.14
C PHE A 156 9.92 17.15 -0.35
N GLU A 157 10.36 18.34 0.03
CA GLU A 157 11.62 18.56 0.75
C GLU A 157 11.60 17.93 2.15
N ILE A 158 10.46 18.01 2.86
CA ILE A 158 10.32 17.37 4.17
C ILE A 158 10.43 15.85 4.03
N LEU A 159 9.76 15.28 3.02
CA LEU A 159 9.79 13.84 2.75
C LEU A 159 11.18 13.38 2.29
N GLU A 160 11.84 14.12 1.39
CA GLU A 160 13.19 13.78 0.92
C GLU A 160 14.21 13.88 2.06
N ASN A 161 14.09 14.87 2.95
CA ASN A 161 14.96 14.98 4.13
C ASN A 161 14.74 13.83 5.11
N ALA A 162 13.49 13.44 5.37
CA ALA A 162 13.20 12.29 6.22
C ALA A 162 13.79 10.99 5.64
N ILE A 163 13.71 10.80 4.31
CA ILE A 163 14.35 9.67 3.62
C ILE A 163 15.87 9.70 3.83
N LYS A 164 16.51 10.84 3.57
CA LYS A 164 17.98 10.99 3.69
C LYS A 164 18.45 10.74 5.12
N GLU A 165 17.75 11.31 6.10
CA GLU A 165 18.08 11.15 7.51
C GLU A 165 17.89 9.69 7.97
N ALA A 166 16.76 9.06 7.63
CA ALA A 166 16.51 7.66 7.96
C ALA A 166 17.55 6.73 7.32
N SER A 167 17.88 6.96 6.04
CA SER A 167 18.87 6.17 5.30
C SER A 167 20.28 6.36 5.87
N SER A 168 20.67 7.60 6.18
CA SER A 168 21.97 7.90 6.79
C SER A 168 22.13 7.22 8.14
N ASN A 169 21.08 7.23 8.98
CA ASN A 169 21.09 6.57 10.29
C ASN A 169 21.12 5.04 10.16
N ALA A 170 20.72 4.49 9.01
CA ALA A 170 20.72 3.07 8.74
C ALA A 170 22.05 2.57 8.10
N LEU A 171 23.08 3.41 7.96
CA LEU A 171 24.39 3.01 7.42
C LEU A 171 25.25 2.20 8.41
N GLU A 172 24.80 2.04 9.65
CA GLU A 172 25.41 1.10 10.59
C GLU A 172 25.02 -0.33 10.21
N PHE A 173 25.90 -0.98 9.46
CA PHE A 173 25.67 -2.32 8.92
C PHE A 173 26.10 -3.40 9.89
N GLU A 174 25.21 -4.34 10.14
CA GLU A 174 25.53 -5.61 10.79
C GLU A 174 25.45 -6.75 9.77
N GLN A 175 26.35 -7.74 9.89
CA GLN A 175 26.22 -8.98 9.15
C GLN A 175 25.11 -9.79 9.80
N VAL A 176 24.08 -10.13 9.02
CA VAL A 176 22.91 -10.83 9.54
C VAL A 176 22.71 -12.15 8.82
N GLU A 177 22.31 -13.16 9.59
CA GLU A 177 21.66 -14.35 9.06
C GLU A 177 20.15 -14.13 9.14
N PHE A 178 19.46 -14.16 8.00
CA PHE A 178 18.00 -14.05 8.00
C PHE A 178 17.37 -15.44 8.04
N ARG A 179 16.32 -15.59 8.86
CA ARG A 179 15.40 -16.72 8.82
C ARG A 179 14.00 -16.19 8.62
N PHE A 180 13.28 -16.77 7.69
CA PHE A 180 11.87 -16.46 7.46
C PHE A 180 11.03 -17.70 7.74
N SER A 181 9.88 -17.50 8.37
CA SER A 181 8.87 -18.53 8.60
C SER A 181 7.52 -17.97 8.22
N THR A 182 6.64 -18.82 7.69
CA THR A 182 5.26 -18.47 7.36
C THR A 182 4.32 -19.23 8.28
N ALA A 183 3.31 -18.53 8.76
CA ALA A 183 2.19 -19.14 9.46
C ALA A 183 0.90 -18.69 8.77
N THR A 184 0.07 -19.65 8.37
CA THR A 184 -1.26 -19.36 7.84
C THR A 184 -2.25 -19.41 8.99
N VAL A 185 -2.96 -18.31 9.22
CA VAL A 185 -4.02 -18.24 10.22
C VAL A 185 -5.35 -18.08 9.50
N ASN A 186 -6.27 -19.02 9.72
CA ASN A 186 -7.63 -18.92 9.19
C ASN A 186 -8.47 -18.05 10.13
N LEU A 187 -8.66 -16.78 9.78
CA LEU A 187 -9.52 -15.85 10.51
C LEU A 187 -10.92 -15.83 9.89
N LYS A 188 -11.96 -15.85 10.73
CA LYS A 188 -13.32 -15.55 10.29
C LYS A 188 -13.46 -14.04 10.13
N VAL A 189 -13.32 -13.57 8.90
CA VAL A 189 -13.54 -12.16 8.54
C VAL A 189 -14.95 -11.96 7.98
N ILE A 190 -15.44 -10.71 8.00
CA ILE A 190 -16.66 -10.32 7.30
C ILE A 190 -16.38 -10.38 5.80
N GLY A 191 -16.66 -11.53 5.19
CA GLY A 191 -16.46 -11.75 3.76
C GLY A 191 -17.44 -10.95 2.90
N GLU A 192 -17.18 -10.96 1.59
CA GLU A 192 -17.95 -10.23 0.59
C GLU A 192 -19.46 -10.48 0.69
N LYS A 193 -19.89 -11.73 0.97
CA LYS A 193 -21.30 -12.07 1.17
C LYS A 193 -21.95 -11.26 2.29
N THR A 194 -21.26 -11.11 3.41
CA THR A 194 -21.74 -10.36 4.56
C THR A 194 -21.72 -8.86 4.27
N ILE A 195 -20.69 -8.34 3.58
CA ILE A 195 -20.65 -6.94 3.10
C ILE A 195 -21.82 -6.65 2.15
N ASN A 196 -22.07 -7.53 1.19
CA ASN A 196 -23.17 -7.39 0.22
C ASN A 196 -24.54 -7.51 0.91
N TYR A 197 -24.66 -8.37 1.93
CA TYR A 197 -25.84 -8.41 2.78
C TYR A 197 -26.06 -7.06 3.48
N PHE A 198 -25.03 -6.48 4.10
CA PHE A 198 -25.13 -5.16 4.74
C PHE A 198 -25.51 -4.07 3.74
N LYS A 199 -24.89 -4.01 2.56
CA LYS A 199 -25.26 -3.05 1.49
C LYS A 199 -26.73 -3.19 1.07
N THR A 200 -27.20 -4.41 0.93
CA THR A 200 -28.59 -4.69 0.54
C THR A 200 -29.55 -4.33 1.68
N PHE A 201 -29.18 -4.63 2.92
CA PHE A 201 -29.97 -4.34 4.11
C PHE A 201 -30.08 -2.83 4.34
N THR A 202 -28.97 -2.08 4.27
CA THR A 202 -28.98 -0.61 4.40
C THR A 202 -29.77 0.03 3.28
N GLY A 203 -29.62 -0.44 2.03
CA GLY A 203 -30.41 0.04 0.90
C GLY A 203 -31.92 -0.17 1.07
N LYS A 204 -32.34 -1.34 1.56
CA LYS A 204 -33.75 -1.62 1.88
C LYS A 204 -34.25 -0.77 3.05
N GLY A 205 -33.47 -0.68 4.12
CA GLY A 205 -33.81 0.12 5.29
C GLY A 205 -33.99 1.60 4.95
N LEU A 206 -33.11 2.15 4.11
CA LEU A 206 -33.22 3.53 3.65
C LEU A 206 -34.51 3.76 2.87
N ARG A 207 -34.85 2.86 1.92
CA ARG A 207 -36.11 2.94 1.15
C ARG A 207 -37.34 2.88 2.06
N TYR A 208 -37.38 1.94 3.01
CA TYR A 208 -38.49 1.87 3.97
C TYR A 208 -38.59 3.12 4.84
N SER A 209 -37.46 3.64 5.31
CA SER A 209 -37.44 4.88 6.09
C SER A 209 -37.97 6.07 5.29
N THR A 210 -37.64 6.17 4.01
CA THR A 210 -38.19 7.21 3.10
C THR A 210 -39.69 7.05 2.92
N PHE A 211 -40.20 5.81 2.73
CA PHE A 211 -41.64 5.58 2.60
C PHE A 211 -42.41 5.91 3.88
N ILE A 212 -41.89 5.52 5.05
CA ILE A 212 -42.49 5.86 6.34
C ILE A 212 -42.48 7.37 6.55
N PHE A 213 -41.37 8.05 6.22
CA PHE A 213 -41.25 9.49 6.35
C PHE A 213 -42.24 10.24 5.43
N LEU A 214 -42.36 9.82 4.17
CA LEU A 214 -43.35 10.37 3.23
C LEU A 214 -44.79 10.12 3.68
N TYR A 215 -45.08 8.93 4.20
CA TYR A 215 -46.39 8.60 4.75
C TYR A 215 -46.73 9.51 5.94
N LEU A 216 -45.82 9.68 6.90
CA LEU A 216 -46.02 10.57 8.06
C LEU A 216 -46.18 12.04 7.68
N LEU A 217 -45.52 12.50 6.60
CA LEU A 217 -45.64 13.86 6.08
C LEU A 217 -46.98 14.11 5.36
N THR A 218 -47.50 13.10 4.65
CA THR A 218 -48.69 13.24 3.79
C THR A 218 -49.98 12.79 4.46
N SER A 219 -49.91 11.93 5.48
CA SER A 219 -51.09 11.44 6.22
C SER A 219 -51.92 12.53 6.90
N PRO A 220 -51.34 13.64 7.43
CA PRO A 220 -52.15 14.72 8.02
C PRO A 220 -52.92 15.52 6.96
N LEU A 221 -52.37 15.66 5.75
CA LEU A 221 -53.01 16.35 4.62
C LEU A 221 -54.18 15.54 4.05
N LEU A 222 -54.08 14.21 4.09
CA LEU A 222 -55.15 13.28 3.69
C LEU A 222 -56.30 13.20 4.72
N LEU A 223 -56.07 13.59 5.97
CA LEU A 223 -57.09 13.63 7.03
C LEU A 223 -57.85 14.99 7.09
N LEU A 224 -57.37 16.00 6.35
CA LEU A 224 -57.94 17.35 6.29
C LEU A 224 -58.63 17.66 4.94
N ALA A 225 -58.65 16.71 4.00
CA ALA A 225 -59.37 16.76 2.74
C ALA A 225 -60.62 15.87 2.80
#